data_AF-A0A323TFM2-F1
#
_entry.id   AF-A0A323TFM2-F1
#
_cell.length_a   1.000
_cell.length_b   1.000
_cell.length_c   1.000
_cell.angle_alpha   90.00
_cell.angle_beta   90.00
_cell.angle_gamma   90.00
#
_symmetry.space_group_name_H-M   'P 1'
#
loop_
_entity.id
_entity.type
_entity.pdbx_description
1 polymer ?
#
loop_
_entity_poly.entity_id
_entity_poly.type
_entity_poly.pdbx_seq_one_letter_code
_entity_poly.pdbx_strand_id
1 'polypeptide(L)'
;METFNEAIPQIIEEAGWLAPVLFILLHLVRPLLFLPVIVICIVGGYLFGFVYGTIYSIIGLSLMSLVFYKLVFVFPSIRNRVIRLKKKMFKDKTMTIGQVMILRMMPFVHFHLLSLYLMEMTSSFKEYMRYSVVGVILPSMLFTAFGQAITEMPWYVSIIFFGSLALIFSYLGKRGTAVYKWHRFFPRKAYERG
;
A
#
# COMPACT_ATOMS: atom_id res chain seq x y z
N MET A 1 -25.14 8.06 15.10
CA MET A 1 -24.49 7.55 13.87
C MET A 1 -24.98 8.28 12.62
N GLU A 2 -26.18 8.88 12.62
CA GLU A 2 -26.66 9.74 11.52
C GLU A 2 -25.80 11.00 11.32
N THR A 3 -25.31 11.61 12.40
CA THR A 3 -24.48 12.82 12.34
C THR A 3 -23.15 12.67 11.59
N PHE A 4 -22.53 11.47 11.59
CA PHE A 4 -21.24 11.27 10.91
C PHE A 4 -21.41 11.02 9.39
N ASN A 5 -22.50 10.35 9.01
CA ASN A 5 -22.82 10.05 7.62
C ASN A 5 -23.32 11.28 6.86
N GLU A 6 -23.89 12.28 7.55
CA GLU A 6 -24.26 13.57 6.95
C GLU A 6 -23.11 14.58 6.93
N ALA A 7 -22.20 14.51 7.91
CA ALA A 7 -21.06 15.42 7.99
C ALA A 7 -20.06 15.25 6.83
N ILE A 8 -19.83 14.02 6.35
CA ILE A 8 -18.87 13.80 5.26
C ILE A 8 -19.35 14.39 3.92
N PRO A 9 -20.59 14.14 3.45
CA PRO A 9 -21.13 14.80 2.26
C PRO A 9 -21.09 16.32 2.37
N GLN A 10 -21.46 16.89 3.52
CA GLN A 10 -21.40 18.34 3.75
C GLN A 10 -19.97 18.89 3.66
N ILE A 11 -18.99 18.23 4.29
CA ILE A 11 -17.58 18.66 4.21
C ILE A 11 -17.06 18.58 2.76
N ILE A 12 -17.46 17.58 1.98
CA ILE A 12 -17.07 17.46 0.57
C ILE A 12 -17.76 18.54 -0.28
N GLU A 13 -19.06 18.78 -0.08
CA GLU A 13 -19.80 19.84 -0.77
C GLU A 13 -19.26 21.23 -0.44
N GLU A 14 -18.95 21.49 0.83
CA GLU A 14 -18.34 22.74 1.29
C GLU A 14 -16.90 22.90 0.77
N ALA A 15 -16.12 21.81 0.69
CA ALA A 15 -14.78 21.85 0.12
C ALA A 15 -14.78 21.99 -1.41
N GLY A 16 -15.85 21.56 -2.09
CA GLY A 16 -16.01 21.65 -3.55
C GLY A 16 -14.76 21.18 -4.31
N TRP A 17 -14.19 22.07 -5.13
CA TRP A 17 -13.00 21.78 -5.95
C TRP A 17 -11.71 21.54 -5.15
N LEU A 18 -11.67 21.88 -3.86
CA LEU A 18 -10.51 21.64 -3.00
C LEU A 18 -10.43 20.19 -2.50
N ALA A 19 -11.54 19.44 -2.48
CA ALA A 19 -11.56 18.08 -1.95
C ALA A 19 -10.54 17.14 -2.64
N PRO A 20 -10.40 17.12 -3.98
CA PRO A 20 -9.35 16.33 -4.64
C PRO A 20 -7.93 16.75 -4.25
N VAL A 21 -7.69 18.05 -4.10
CA VAL A 21 -6.37 18.60 -3.76
C VAL A 21 -5.99 18.16 -2.34
N LEU A 22 -6.90 18.32 -1.38
CA LEU A 22 -6.70 17.89 0.00
C LEU A 22 -6.47 16.37 0.09
N PHE A 23 -7.18 15.59 -0.71
CA PHE A 23 -6.99 14.14 -0.77
C PHE A 23 -5.61 13.73 -1.34
N ILE A 24 -5.12 14.44 -2.36
CA ILE A 24 -3.77 14.25 -2.89
C ILE A 24 -2.71 14.65 -1.84
N LEU A 25 -2.93 15.73 -1.12
CA LEU A 25 -2.06 16.15 -0.02
C LEU A 25 -2.08 15.14 1.14
N LEU A 26 -3.24 14.52 1.41
CA LEU A 26 -3.37 13.47 2.42
C LEU A 26 -2.42 12.29 2.15
N HIS A 27 -2.24 11.94 0.88
CA HIS A 27 -1.25 10.93 0.47
C HIS A 27 0.20 11.30 0.79
N LEU A 28 0.53 12.59 0.87
CA LEU A 28 1.86 13.06 1.22
C LEU A 28 2.08 13.10 2.73
N VAL A 29 1.08 13.52 3.49
CA VAL A 29 1.17 13.66 4.95
C VAL A 29 0.93 12.35 5.69
N ARG A 30 0.33 11.34 5.05
CA ARG A 30 0.06 10.03 5.67
C ARG A 30 1.24 9.41 6.45
N PRO A 31 2.52 9.51 6.04
CA PRO A 31 3.61 8.89 6.80
C PRO A 31 3.85 9.59 8.12
N LEU A 32 3.52 10.88 8.22
CA LEU A 32 3.58 11.66 9.47
C LEU A 32 2.46 11.24 10.43
N LEU A 33 1.32 10.85 9.86
CA LEU A 33 0.14 10.39 10.59
C LEU A 33 0.13 8.87 10.84
N PHE A 34 1.17 8.16 10.41
CA PHE A 34 1.26 6.69 10.45
C PHE A 34 0.07 5.97 9.79
N LEU A 35 -0.55 6.62 8.79
CA LEU A 35 -1.71 6.07 8.10
C LEU A 35 -1.26 5.12 6.98
N PRO A 36 -1.79 3.88 6.93
CA PRO A 36 -1.44 2.93 5.90
C PRO A 36 -2.07 3.31 4.55
N VAL A 37 -1.38 2.93 3.47
CA VAL A 37 -1.80 3.26 2.08
C VAL A 37 -3.23 2.81 1.78
N ILE A 38 -3.58 1.59 2.21
CA ILE A 38 -4.88 0.98 1.98
C ILE A 38 -6.03 1.84 2.53
N VAL A 39 -5.86 2.43 3.71
CA VAL A 39 -6.89 3.25 4.35
C VAL A 39 -7.19 4.48 3.50
N ILE A 40 -6.14 5.17 3.04
CA ILE A 40 -6.31 6.38 2.23
C ILE A 40 -6.95 6.06 0.87
N CYS A 41 -6.56 4.95 0.22
CA CYS A 41 -7.16 4.56 -1.05
C CYS A 41 -8.64 4.15 -0.91
N ILE A 42 -9.01 3.44 0.17
CA ILE A 42 -10.42 3.11 0.46
C ILE A 42 -11.24 4.39 0.66
N VAL A 43 -10.70 5.34 1.44
CA VAL A 43 -11.32 6.66 1.63
C VAL A 43 -11.48 7.37 0.28
N GLY A 44 -10.50 7.30 -0.62
CA GLY A 44 -10.61 7.87 -1.96
C GLY A 44 -11.75 7.28 -2.78
N GLY A 45 -11.93 5.96 -2.72
CA GLY A 45 -13.05 5.27 -3.36
C GLY A 45 -14.41 5.63 -2.75
N TYR A 46 -14.45 5.77 -1.43
CA TYR A 46 -15.65 6.18 -0.69
C TYR A 46 -16.07 7.63 -1.02
N LEU A 47 -15.11 8.55 -1.10
CA LEU A 47 -15.39 9.99 -1.29
C LEU A 47 -15.60 10.37 -2.77
N PHE A 48 -14.84 9.78 -3.70
CA PHE A 48 -14.80 10.20 -5.10
C PHE A 48 -15.23 9.11 -6.09
N GLY A 49 -15.62 7.93 -5.60
CA GLY A 49 -15.85 6.75 -6.43
C GLY A 49 -14.54 6.14 -6.96
N PHE A 50 -14.69 5.05 -7.70
CA PHE A 50 -13.61 4.23 -8.24
C PHE A 50 -12.76 5.00 -9.24
N VAL A 51 -13.38 5.66 -10.22
CA VAL A 51 -12.65 6.32 -11.32
C VAL A 51 -11.82 7.49 -10.79
N TYR A 52 -12.46 8.49 -10.17
CA TYR A 52 -11.76 9.67 -9.67
C TYR A 52 -10.90 9.34 -8.45
N GLY A 53 -11.38 8.49 -7.54
CA GLY A 53 -10.59 7.99 -6.41
C GLY A 53 -9.30 7.29 -6.86
N THR A 54 -9.36 6.47 -7.93
CA THR A 54 -8.17 5.85 -8.54
C THR A 54 -7.22 6.89 -9.08
N ILE A 55 -7.73 7.83 -9.90
CA ILE A 55 -6.90 8.88 -10.51
C ILE A 55 -6.18 9.71 -9.44
N TYR A 56 -6.91 10.20 -8.44
CA TYR A 56 -6.32 11.01 -7.37
C TYR A 56 -5.36 10.20 -6.49
N SER A 57 -5.65 8.92 -6.23
CA SER A 57 -4.73 8.04 -5.48
C SER A 57 -3.44 7.79 -6.25
N ILE A 58 -3.51 7.55 -7.56
CA ILE A 58 -2.32 7.41 -8.41
C ILE A 58 -1.49 8.69 -8.37
N ILE A 59 -2.11 9.87 -8.49
CA ILE A 59 -1.41 11.16 -8.43
C ILE A 59 -0.74 11.34 -7.06
N GLY A 60 -1.47 11.14 -5.96
CA GLY A 60 -0.93 11.28 -4.60
C GLY A 60 0.21 10.30 -4.31
N LEU A 61 0.08 9.03 -4.69
CA LEU A 61 1.13 8.01 -4.52
C LEU A 61 2.37 8.30 -5.38
N SER A 62 2.16 8.79 -6.61
CA SER A 62 3.24 9.17 -7.52
C SER A 62 4.00 10.38 -6.98
N LEU A 63 3.28 11.39 -6.48
CA LEU A 63 3.88 12.56 -5.85
C LEU A 63 4.64 12.17 -4.59
N MET A 64 4.11 11.25 -3.78
CA MET A 64 4.84 10.74 -2.61
C MET A 64 6.13 10.00 -2.99
N SER A 65 6.11 9.24 -4.08
CA SER A 65 7.31 8.59 -4.63
C SER A 65 8.35 9.63 -5.05
N LEU A 66 7.93 10.69 -5.74
CA LEU A 66 8.80 11.80 -6.14
C LEU A 66 9.41 12.51 -4.92
N VAL A 67 8.60 12.87 -3.94
CA VAL A 67 9.05 13.52 -2.68
C VAL A 67 10.06 12.62 -1.97
N PHE A 68 9.74 11.33 -1.85
CA PHE A 68 10.61 10.37 -1.21
C PHE A 68 11.93 10.17 -1.94
N TYR A 69 11.92 10.13 -3.29
CA TYR A 69 13.14 10.12 -4.09
C TYR A 69 14.01 11.33 -3.76
N LYS A 70 13.47 12.55 -3.85
CA LYS A 70 14.21 13.78 -3.52
C LYS A 70 14.77 13.76 -2.10
N LEU A 71 13.99 13.30 -1.12
CA LEU A 71 14.40 13.20 0.28
C LEU A 71 15.65 12.29 0.46
N VAL A 72 15.68 11.16 -0.24
CA VAL A 72 16.83 10.22 -0.17
C VAL A 72 18.11 10.84 -0.74
N PHE A 73 18.00 11.65 -1.80
CA PHE A 73 19.15 12.33 -2.41
C PHE A 73 19.63 13.53 -1.60
N VAL A 74 18.73 14.29 -0.99
CA VAL A 74 19.06 15.50 -0.21
C VAL A 74 19.69 15.15 1.15
N PHE A 75 19.27 14.03 1.77
CA PHE A 75 19.71 13.68 3.14
C PHE A 75 20.63 12.45 3.17
N PRO A 76 21.97 12.62 3.33
CA PRO A 76 22.94 11.51 3.36
C PRO A 76 22.67 10.49 4.48
N SER A 77 22.12 10.94 5.60
CA SER A 77 21.73 10.08 6.73
C SER A 77 20.66 9.06 6.34
N ILE A 78 19.68 9.49 5.53
CA ILE A 78 18.62 8.61 5.01
C ILE A 78 19.26 7.60 4.06
N ARG A 79 20.07 8.05 3.10
CA ARG A 79 20.80 7.18 2.17
C ARG A 79 21.63 6.08 2.88
N ASN A 80 22.34 6.42 3.95
CA ASN A 80 23.11 5.43 4.71
C ASN A 80 22.20 4.45 5.48
N ARG A 81 21.03 4.91 5.97
CA ARG A 81 20.02 4.05 6.57
C ARG A 81 19.39 3.09 5.55
N VAL A 82 19.19 3.56 4.31
CA VAL A 82 18.70 2.77 3.17
C VAL A 82 19.62 1.59 2.88
N ILE A 83 20.93 1.84 2.74
CA ILE A 83 21.93 0.79 2.47
C ILE A 83 21.93 -0.27 3.59
N ARG A 84 21.80 0.16 4.86
CA ARG A 84 21.72 -0.76 6.01
C ARG A 84 20.42 -1.56 6.05
N LEU A 85 19.27 -0.94 5.76
CA LEU A 85 17.97 -1.60 5.70
C LEU A 85 17.95 -2.67 4.61
N LYS A 86 18.50 -2.37 3.42
CA LYS A 86 18.70 -3.36 2.34
C LYS A 86 19.42 -4.61 2.86
N LYS A 87 20.61 -4.43 3.45
CA LYS A 87 21.45 -5.54 3.94
C LYS A 87 20.75 -6.38 5.01
N LYS A 88 19.87 -5.76 5.82
CA LYS A 88 19.12 -6.44 6.88
C LYS A 88 17.90 -7.20 6.35
N MET A 89 17.15 -6.61 5.42
CA MET A 89 15.86 -7.15 4.97
C MET A 89 15.98 -8.11 3.79
N PHE A 90 16.92 -7.88 2.88
CA PHE A 90 17.00 -8.58 1.60
C PHE A 90 18.29 -9.38 1.43
N LYS A 91 18.90 -9.86 2.52
CA LYS A 91 20.12 -10.73 2.56
C LYS A 91 20.17 -11.69 1.35
N ASP A 92 20.73 -11.21 0.24
CA ASP A 92 20.91 -11.88 -1.05
C ASP A 92 19.65 -12.35 -1.81
N LYS A 93 18.45 -11.83 -1.48
CA LYS A 93 17.23 -12.11 -2.26
C LYS A 93 17.01 -11.07 -3.35
N THR A 94 17.17 -11.47 -4.60
CA THR A 94 16.81 -10.65 -5.77
C THR A 94 15.32 -10.79 -6.07
N MET A 95 14.57 -9.71 -5.96
CA MET A 95 13.18 -9.61 -6.41
C MET A 95 13.10 -8.94 -7.78
N THR A 96 12.13 -9.35 -8.60
CA THR A 96 11.83 -8.69 -9.87
C THR A 96 11.01 -7.43 -9.67
N ILE A 97 11.02 -6.52 -10.65
CA ILE A 97 10.22 -5.29 -10.62
C ILE A 97 8.73 -5.62 -10.43
N GLY A 98 8.24 -6.66 -11.11
CA GLY A 98 6.85 -7.11 -10.98
C GLY A 98 6.51 -7.59 -9.56
N GLN A 99 7.40 -8.34 -8.90
CA GLN A 99 7.18 -8.75 -7.51
C GLN A 99 7.12 -7.55 -6.56
N VAL A 100 7.96 -6.54 -6.78
CA VAL A 100 7.95 -5.30 -5.99
C VAL A 100 6.63 -4.55 -6.19
N MET A 101 6.10 -4.51 -7.42
CA MET A 101 4.80 -3.92 -7.72
C MET A 101 3.66 -4.66 -7.02
N ILE A 102 3.66 -6.00 -7.05
CA ILE A 102 2.66 -6.81 -6.34
C ILE A 102 2.75 -6.60 -4.83
N LEU A 103 3.96 -6.52 -4.29
CA LEU A 103 4.17 -6.24 -2.87
C LEU A 103 3.61 -4.88 -2.44
N ARG A 104 3.47 -3.89 -3.34
CA ARG A 104 2.85 -2.59 -3.01
C ARG A 104 1.36 -2.72 -2.69
N MET A 105 0.72 -3.83 -3.06
CA MET A 105 -0.63 -4.16 -2.64
C MET A 105 -0.70 -4.71 -1.23
N MET A 106 0.40 -5.26 -0.70
CA MET A 106 0.38 -5.87 0.63
C MET A 106 0.44 -4.79 1.72
N PRO A 107 -0.49 -4.79 2.70
CA PRO A 107 -0.52 -3.75 3.73
C PRO A 107 0.65 -3.84 4.72
N PHE A 108 1.31 -5.00 4.79
CA PHE A 108 2.38 -5.27 5.74
C PHE A 108 3.73 -4.69 5.30
N VAL A 109 3.89 -4.34 4.02
CA VAL A 109 5.14 -3.81 3.49
C VAL A 109 5.04 -2.30 3.31
N HIS A 110 5.92 -1.57 3.99
CA HIS A 110 5.90 -0.12 3.95
C HIS A 110 6.21 0.41 2.53
N PHE A 111 5.39 1.34 2.05
CA PHE A 111 5.53 1.96 0.73
C PHE A 111 6.94 2.50 0.45
N HIS A 112 7.54 3.16 1.45
CA HIS A 112 8.88 3.72 1.35
C HIS A 112 9.95 2.67 1.10
N LEU A 113 9.82 1.49 1.72
CA LEU A 113 10.78 0.40 1.51
C LEU A 113 10.76 -0.10 0.05
N LEU A 114 9.57 -0.32 -0.50
CA LEU A 114 9.40 -0.76 -1.89
C LEU A 114 9.86 0.32 -2.87
N SER A 115 9.67 1.59 -2.51
CA SER A 115 10.22 2.71 -3.27
C SER A 115 11.75 2.74 -3.27
N LEU A 116 12.40 2.44 -2.14
CA LEU A 116 13.87 2.34 -2.08
C LEU A 116 14.40 1.21 -2.95
N TYR A 117 13.76 0.05 -2.84
CA TYR A 117 14.15 -1.10 -3.62
C TYR A 117 14.03 -0.82 -5.13
N LEU A 118 12.93 -0.18 -5.53
CA LEU A 118 12.74 0.20 -6.93
C LEU A 118 13.76 1.24 -7.41
N MET A 119 14.14 2.21 -6.56
CA MET A 119 15.16 3.21 -6.89
C MET A 119 16.51 2.56 -7.22
N GLU A 120 16.86 1.50 -6.52
CA GLU A 120 18.10 0.74 -6.75
C GLU A 120 18.03 -0.13 -8.01
N MET A 121 16.86 -0.69 -8.34
CA MET A 121 16.67 -1.49 -9.55
C MET A 121 16.70 -0.68 -10.85
N THR A 122 16.61 0.64 -10.76
CA THR A 122 16.48 1.53 -11.91
C THR A 122 17.70 2.39 -12.12
N SER A 123 18.04 2.60 -13.38
CA SER A 123 19.23 3.36 -13.80
C SER A 123 19.03 4.88 -13.72
N SER A 124 17.78 5.36 -13.77
CA SER A 124 17.47 6.79 -13.84
C SER A 124 16.22 7.16 -13.05
N PHE A 125 16.10 8.43 -12.67
CA PHE A 125 14.90 8.99 -12.03
C PHE A 125 13.63 8.74 -12.86
N LYS A 126 13.71 8.88 -14.19
CA LYS A 126 12.58 8.69 -15.10
C LYS A 126 12.08 7.25 -15.08
N GLU A 127 13.01 6.29 -15.05
CA GLU A 127 12.71 4.86 -14.99
C GLU A 127 12.10 4.48 -13.63
N TYR A 128 12.71 4.94 -12.53
CA TYR A 128 12.14 4.83 -11.18
C TYR A 128 10.70 5.34 -11.12
N MET A 129 10.46 6.52 -11.70
CA MET A 129 9.14 7.14 -11.63
C MET A 129 8.14 6.38 -12.50
N ARG A 130 8.52 5.96 -13.71
CA ARG A 130 7.65 5.13 -14.56
C ARG A 130 7.21 3.86 -13.85
N TYR A 131 8.15 3.10 -13.28
CA TYR A 131 7.82 1.88 -12.55
C TYR A 131 7.06 2.16 -11.25
N SER A 132 7.34 3.28 -10.57
CA SER A 132 6.59 3.65 -9.37
C SER A 132 5.13 3.99 -9.69
N VAL A 133 4.87 4.73 -10.78
CA VAL A 133 3.50 5.03 -11.23
C VAL A 133 2.79 3.74 -11.60
N VAL A 134 3.37 2.92 -12.47
CA VAL A 134 2.75 1.65 -12.89
C VAL A 134 2.48 0.74 -11.69
N GLY A 135 3.43 0.67 -10.74
CA GLY A 135 3.31 -0.15 -9.55
C GLY A 135 2.26 0.31 -8.53
N VAL A 136 1.68 1.51 -8.69
CA VAL A 136 0.60 1.99 -7.83
C VAL A 136 -0.77 1.96 -8.48
N ILE A 137 -0.86 1.71 -9.79
CA ILE A 137 -2.14 1.63 -10.51
C ILE A 137 -3.00 0.51 -9.91
N LEU A 138 -2.47 -0.72 -9.88
CA LEU A 138 -3.21 -1.89 -9.42
C LEU A 138 -3.71 -1.76 -7.97
N PRO A 139 -2.88 -1.40 -6.96
CA PRO A 139 -3.39 -1.19 -5.60
C PRO A 139 -4.38 -0.02 -5.52
N SER A 140 -4.19 1.07 -6.27
CA SER A 140 -5.14 2.19 -6.27
C SER A 140 -6.50 1.76 -6.79
N MET A 141 -6.54 1.04 -7.91
CA MET A 141 -7.78 0.49 -8.48
C MET A 141 -8.46 -0.45 -7.48
N LEU A 142 -7.72 -1.44 -6.95
CA LEU A 142 -8.28 -2.43 -6.04
C LEU A 142 -8.92 -1.76 -4.81
N PHE A 143 -8.18 -0.90 -4.12
CA PHE A 143 -8.65 -0.35 -2.85
C PHE A 143 -9.71 0.72 -3.00
N THR A 144 -9.67 1.51 -4.07
CA THR A 144 -10.75 2.48 -4.34
C THR A 144 -12.02 1.78 -4.83
N ALA A 145 -11.90 0.69 -5.59
CA ALA A 145 -13.06 -0.15 -5.95
C ALA A 145 -13.71 -0.73 -4.69
N PHE A 146 -12.91 -1.22 -3.74
CA PHE A 146 -13.42 -1.63 -2.44
C PHE A 146 -14.09 -0.48 -1.68
N GLY A 147 -13.51 0.72 -1.72
CA GLY A 147 -14.11 1.92 -1.11
C GLY A 147 -15.50 2.24 -1.66
N GLN A 148 -15.66 2.25 -2.98
CA GLN A 148 -16.98 2.47 -3.62
C GLN A 148 -17.94 1.30 -3.37
N ALA A 149 -17.45 0.06 -3.38
CA ALA A 149 -18.30 -1.10 -3.12
C ALA A 149 -18.94 -1.04 -1.72
N ILE A 150 -18.22 -0.51 -0.72
CA ILE A 150 -18.75 -0.32 0.64
C ILE A 150 -19.89 0.70 0.68
N THR A 151 -19.87 1.75 -0.16
CA THR A 151 -20.95 2.75 -0.22
C THR A 151 -22.20 2.23 -0.90
N GLU A 152 -22.06 1.34 -1.87
CA GLU A 152 -23.18 0.82 -2.67
C GLU A 152 -23.84 -0.42 -2.05
N MET A 153 -23.12 -1.13 -1.18
CA MET A 153 -23.65 -2.34 -0.53
C MET A 153 -24.60 -1.99 0.62
N PRO A 154 -25.83 -2.54 0.62
CA PRO A 154 -26.68 -2.50 1.80
C PRO A 154 -25.99 -3.15 3.00
N TRP A 155 -26.22 -2.60 4.20
CA TRP A 155 -25.57 -3.04 5.44
C TRP A 155 -25.67 -4.56 5.71
N TYR A 156 -26.78 -5.19 5.32
CA TYR A 156 -26.96 -6.64 5.45
C TYR A 156 -26.05 -7.45 4.52
N VAL A 157 -25.77 -6.96 3.31
CA VAL A 157 -24.83 -7.60 2.37
C VAL A 157 -23.41 -7.53 2.91
N SER A 158 -23.01 -6.40 3.52
CA SER A 158 -21.71 -6.28 4.18
C SER A 158 -21.55 -7.29 5.32
N ILE A 159 -22.57 -7.46 6.17
CA ILE A 159 -22.57 -8.45 7.25
C ILE A 159 -22.41 -9.87 6.70
N ILE A 160 -23.16 -10.22 5.64
CA ILE A 160 -23.06 -11.54 4.99
C ILE A 160 -21.66 -11.75 4.39
N PHE A 161 -21.10 -10.74 3.72
CA PHE A 161 -19.76 -10.80 3.14
C PHE A 161 -18.69 -11.05 4.21
N PHE A 162 -18.62 -10.23 5.26
CA PHE A 162 -17.66 -10.42 6.34
C PHE A 162 -17.89 -11.71 7.13
N GLY A 163 -19.16 -12.10 7.34
CA GLY A 163 -19.52 -13.37 7.97
C GLY A 163 -19.04 -14.57 7.17
N SER A 164 -19.21 -14.56 5.85
CA SER A 164 -18.72 -15.61 4.96
C SER A 164 -17.19 -15.68 4.94
N LEU A 165 -16.50 -14.54 4.95
CA LEU A 165 -15.04 -14.48 5.02
C LEU A 165 -14.52 -15.04 6.36
N ALA A 166 -15.19 -14.71 7.48
CA ALA A 166 -14.86 -15.25 8.80
C ALA A 166 -15.11 -16.76 8.90
N LEU A 167 -16.18 -17.26 8.25
CA LEU A 167 -16.50 -18.68 8.17
C LEU A 167 -15.46 -19.43 7.32
N ILE A 168 -15.11 -18.89 6.14
CA ILE A 168 -14.06 -19.43 5.28
C ILE A 168 -12.71 -19.44 6.03
N PHE A 169 -12.34 -18.34 6.68
CA PHE A 169 -11.13 -18.26 7.49
C PHE A 169 -11.12 -19.32 8.59
N SER A 170 -12.23 -19.47 9.31
CA SER A 170 -12.38 -20.48 10.37
C SER A 170 -12.34 -21.91 9.83
N TYR A 171 -12.95 -22.15 8.67
CA TYR A 171 -12.97 -23.45 8.00
C TYR A 171 -11.58 -23.85 7.48
N LEU A 172 -10.87 -22.91 6.84
CA LEU A 172 -9.48 -23.10 6.40
C LEU A 172 -8.55 -23.28 7.60
N GLY A 173 -8.76 -22.54 8.69
CA GLY A 173 -8.01 -22.69 9.94
C GLY A 173 -8.21 -24.05 10.60
N LYS A 174 -9.43 -24.61 10.57
CA LYS A 174 -9.74 -25.96 11.07
C LYS A 174 -9.16 -27.08 10.21
N ARG A 175 -8.97 -26.85 8.90
CA ARG A 175 -8.38 -27.82 7.96
C ARG A 175 -6.87 -27.67 7.79
N GLY A 176 -6.26 -26.62 8.35
CA GLY A 176 -4.85 -26.35 8.25
C GLY A 176 -3.99 -27.15 9.24
N THR A 177 -3.77 -28.44 8.99
CA THR A 177 -2.68 -29.23 9.62
C THR A 177 -1.34 -29.02 8.92
N ALA A 178 -1.09 -27.82 8.39
CA ALA A 178 0.19 -27.45 7.80
C ALA A 178 0.75 -26.23 8.52
N VAL A 179 1.23 -26.44 9.75
CA VAL A 179 2.27 -25.58 10.33
C VAL A 179 3.48 -25.76 9.42
N TYR A 180 3.60 -24.92 8.39
CA TYR A 180 4.69 -25.00 7.43
C TYR A 180 5.98 -24.65 8.19
N LYS A 181 6.72 -25.68 8.62
CA LYS A 181 7.94 -25.54 9.42
C LYS A 181 8.96 -24.72 8.63
N TRP A 182 9.23 -23.51 9.12
CA TRP A 182 10.14 -22.51 8.56
C TRP A 182 11.56 -23.04 8.26
N HIS A 183 11.96 -24.14 8.91
CA HIS A 183 13.29 -24.75 8.74
C HIS A 183 13.50 -25.41 7.36
N ARG A 184 12.45 -25.72 6.59
CA ARG A 184 12.59 -26.36 5.28
C ARG A 184 13.05 -25.38 4.18
N PHE A 185 12.79 -24.08 4.34
CA PHE A 185 13.21 -23.04 3.40
C PHE A 185 14.62 -22.51 3.64
N PHE A 186 15.16 -22.71 4.85
CA PHE A 186 16.53 -22.33 5.19
C PHE A 186 17.23 -23.54 5.81
N PRO A 187 17.79 -24.47 5.01
CA PRO A 187 18.72 -25.43 5.56
C PRO A 187 19.86 -24.64 6.20
N ARG A 188 19.99 -24.72 7.53
CA ARG A 188 21.24 -24.34 8.19
C ARG A 188 22.30 -25.22 7.54
N LYS A 189 23.16 -24.64 6.70
CA LYS A 189 24.43 -25.30 6.37
C LYS A 189 25.09 -25.58 7.72
N ALA A 190 25.15 -26.86 8.07
CA ALA A 190 25.97 -27.31 9.18
C ALA A 190 27.39 -26.87 8.83
N TYR A 191 27.93 -25.92 9.58
CA TYR A 191 29.35 -25.65 9.54
C TYR A 191 29.97 -26.82 10.28
N GLU A 192 30.45 -27.80 9.51
CA GLU A 192 31.22 -28.93 10.00
C GLU A 192 32.41 -28.37 10.79
N ARG A 193 32.51 -28.78 12.05
CA ARG A 193 33.72 -28.67 12.86
C ARG A 193 34.33 -30.06 12.85
N GLY A 194 35.58 -30.17 12.41
CA GLY A 194 36.40 -31.38 12.47
C GLY A 194 36.98 -31.72 11.11
#